data_AF-I6QTQ9-F1
#
_entry.id   AF-I6QTQ9-F1
#
_cell.length_a   1.000
_cell.length_b   1.000
_cell.length_c   1.000
_cell.angle_alpha   90.00
_cell.angle_beta   90.00
_cell.angle_gamma   90.00
#
_symmetry.space_group_name_H-M   'P 1'
#
loop_
_entity.id
_entity.type
_entity.pdbx_description
1 polymer ?
#
loop_
_entity_poly.entity_id
_entity_poly.type
_entity_poly.pdbx_seq_one_letter_code
_entity_poly.pdbx_strand_id
1 'polypeptide(L)'
;IDFIPEVQKLIAELNEILAHDVVDEAGAWKSKLQPESRQLFDFLPKTIQEQLLLERDPHGNVQVAKIETEKMLIAMVETELEKRKAEGKYPAHFRGQSHFFGYEGRCGLPTIFDSNYCYALGYGSGALLQCGKTGLISS
;
A
#
# COMPACT_ATOMS: atom_id res chain seq x y z
N ILE A 1 2.51 0.56 -4.12
CA ILE A 1 2.17 -0.34 -5.25
C ILE A 1 0.94 0.09 -6.06
N ASP A 2 0.06 0.91 -5.49
CA ASP A 2 -1.24 1.28 -6.08
C ASP A 2 -1.18 2.23 -7.30
N PHE A 3 0.02 2.51 -7.82
CA PHE A 3 0.23 3.34 -9.01
C PHE A 3 0.81 2.53 -10.19
N ILE A 4 0.98 1.21 -10.01
CA ILE A 4 1.48 0.32 -11.06
C ILE A 4 0.24 -0.31 -11.73
N PRO A 5 -0.03 -0.04 -13.02
CA PRO A 5 -1.30 -0.42 -13.65
C PRO A 5 -1.63 -1.93 -13.59
N GLU A 6 -0.63 -2.78 -13.77
CA GLU A 6 -0.78 -4.24 -13.68
C GLU A 6 -1.11 -4.71 -12.25
N VAL A 7 -0.59 -4.03 -11.23
CA VAL A 7 -0.91 -4.31 -9.82
C VAL A 7 -2.31 -3.80 -9.47
N GLN A 8 -2.72 -2.65 -9.99
CA GLN A 8 -4.08 -2.15 -9.83
C GLN A 8 -5.11 -3.12 -10.43
N LYS A 9 -4.83 -3.65 -11.64
CA LYS A 9 -5.67 -4.66 -12.29
C LYS A 9 -5.78 -5.92 -11.41
N LEU A 10 -4.65 -6.42 -10.91
CA LEU A 10 -4.62 -7.56 -10.00
C LEU A 10 -5.43 -7.30 -8.72
N ILE A 11 -5.26 -6.13 -8.09
CA ILE A 11 -6.00 -5.75 -6.88
C ILE A 11 -7.51 -5.71 -7.14
N ALA A 12 -7.93 -5.15 -8.27
CA ALA A 12 -9.34 -5.09 -8.65
C ALA A 12 -9.93 -6.50 -8.82
N GLU A 13 -9.24 -7.39 -9.55
CA GLU A 13 -9.67 -8.79 -9.70
C GLU A 13 -9.74 -9.52 -8.33
N LEU A 14 -8.76 -9.31 -7.46
CA LEU A 14 -8.76 -9.89 -6.12
C LEU A 14 -9.91 -9.37 -5.25
N ASN A 15 -10.29 -8.09 -5.38
CA ASN A 15 -11.40 -7.52 -4.64
C ASN A 15 -12.72 -8.19 -5.01
N GLU A 16 -12.99 -8.39 -6.30
CA GLU A 16 -14.19 -9.08 -6.77
C GLU A 16 -14.23 -10.53 -6.27
N ILE A 17 -13.09 -11.25 -6.33
CA ILE A 17 -13.01 -12.62 -5.84
C ILE A 17 -13.26 -12.68 -4.33
N LEU A 18 -12.62 -11.81 -3.53
CA LEU A 18 -12.77 -11.81 -2.07
C LEU A 18 -14.14 -11.34 -1.59
N ALA A 19 -14.84 -10.51 -2.37
CA ALA A 19 -16.18 -10.05 -2.05
C ALA A 19 -17.24 -11.15 -2.25
N HIS A 20 -17.00 -12.10 -3.16
CA HIS A 20 -18.01 -13.05 -3.61
C HIS A 20 -17.67 -14.51 -3.31
N ASP A 21 -16.40 -14.84 -3.07
CA ASP A 21 -15.92 -16.20 -2.92
C ASP A 21 -15.08 -16.38 -1.66
N VAL A 22 -15.03 -17.62 -1.16
CA VAL A 22 -14.05 -18.02 -0.14
C VAL A 22 -12.75 -18.40 -0.86
N VAL A 23 -11.66 -17.73 -0.50
CA VAL A 23 -10.31 -18.10 -0.94
C VAL A 23 -9.96 -19.44 -0.29
N ASP A 24 -9.92 -20.49 -1.09
CA ASP A 24 -9.56 -21.83 -0.63
C ASP A 24 -8.03 -21.95 -0.45
N GLU A 25 -7.60 -22.64 0.60
CA GLU A 25 -6.19 -22.92 0.86
C GLU A 25 -5.53 -23.73 -0.26
N ALA A 26 -6.32 -24.51 -1.02
CA ALA A 26 -5.84 -25.28 -2.17
C ALA A 26 -5.55 -24.41 -3.41
N GLY A 27 -5.93 -23.12 -3.40
CA GLY A 27 -5.60 -22.15 -4.44
C GLY A 27 -6.41 -22.29 -5.74
N ALA A 28 -7.56 -22.96 -5.72
CA ALA A 28 -8.45 -23.08 -6.87
C ALA A 28 -8.96 -21.71 -7.35
N TRP A 29 -9.15 -20.76 -6.43
CA TRP A 29 -9.52 -19.38 -6.75
C TRP A 29 -8.57 -18.70 -7.75
N LYS A 30 -7.28 -19.10 -7.81
CA LYS A 30 -6.30 -18.54 -8.76
C LYS A 30 -6.68 -18.74 -10.22
N SER A 31 -7.54 -19.71 -10.54
CA SER A 31 -8.02 -19.90 -11.92
C SER A 31 -9.04 -18.85 -12.36
N LYS A 32 -9.56 -18.05 -11.41
CA LYS A 32 -10.50 -16.94 -11.69
C LYS A 32 -9.78 -15.66 -12.08
N LEU A 33 -8.48 -15.55 -11.78
CA LEU A 33 -7.63 -14.45 -12.22
C LEU A 33 -7.39 -14.54 -13.74
N GLN A 34 -7.28 -13.38 -14.38
CA GLN A 34 -6.79 -13.31 -15.75
C GLN A 34 -5.36 -13.85 -15.84
N PRO A 35 -4.94 -14.45 -16.98
CA PRO A 35 -3.61 -15.06 -17.10
C PRO A 35 -2.46 -14.13 -16.72
N GLU A 36 -2.51 -12.86 -17.11
CA GLU A 36 -1.47 -11.88 -16.78
C GLU A 36 -1.46 -11.54 -15.28
N SER A 37 -2.63 -11.37 -14.68
CA SER A 37 -2.81 -11.08 -13.26
C SER A 37 -2.34 -12.26 -12.40
N ARG A 38 -2.63 -13.50 -12.83
CA ARG A 38 -2.14 -14.71 -12.19
C ARG A 38 -0.62 -14.83 -12.26
N GLN A 39 -0.04 -14.58 -13.44
CA GLN A 39 1.41 -14.59 -13.61
C GLN A 39 2.09 -13.54 -12.71
N LEU A 40 1.52 -12.34 -12.63
CA LEU A 40 1.99 -11.30 -11.72
C LEU A 40 1.88 -11.74 -10.26
N PHE A 41 0.74 -12.29 -9.85
CA PHE A 41 0.53 -12.77 -8.48
C PHE A 41 1.56 -13.84 -8.08
N ASP A 42 1.78 -14.83 -8.95
CA ASP A 42 2.73 -15.92 -8.70
C ASP A 42 4.20 -15.43 -8.74
N PHE A 43 4.48 -14.34 -9.44
CA PHE A 43 5.80 -13.69 -9.47
C PHE A 43 6.12 -12.91 -8.18
N LEU A 44 5.11 -12.39 -7.47
CA LEU A 44 5.32 -11.63 -6.25
C LEU A 44 5.84 -12.52 -5.10
N PRO A 45 6.63 -11.97 -4.16
CA PRO A 45 7.03 -12.71 -2.95
C PRO A 45 5.83 -13.22 -2.16
N LYS A 46 5.94 -14.40 -1.53
CA LYS A 46 4.84 -15.03 -0.77
C LYS A 46 4.23 -14.13 0.29
N THR A 47 5.05 -13.37 1.01
CA THR A 47 4.57 -12.42 2.02
C THR A 47 3.66 -11.35 1.43
N ILE A 48 3.93 -10.91 0.20
CA ILE A 48 3.10 -9.92 -0.50
C ILE A 48 1.83 -10.56 -1.05
N GLN A 49 1.92 -11.79 -1.55
CA GLN A 49 0.73 -12.57 -1.94
C GLN A 49 -0.25 -12.70 -0.76
N GLU A 50 0.25 -13.04 0.43
CA GLU A 50 -0.54 -13.11 1.67
C GLU A 50 -1.13 -11.75 2.06
N GLN A 51 -0.34 -10.68 1.98
CA GLN A 51 -0.79 -9.32 2.30
C GLN A 51 -1.89 -8.83 1.35
N LEU A 52 -1.86 -9.21 0.07
CA LEU A 52 -2.90 -8.89 -0.92
C LEU A 52 -4.22 -9.61 -0.66
N LEU A 53 -4.19 -10.72 0.07
CA LEU A 53 -5.36 -11.53 0.44
C LEU A 53 -5.94 -11.18 1.82
N LEU A 54 -5.32 -10.23 2.54
CA LEU A 54 -5.84 -9.77 3.83
C LEU A 54 -7.23 -9.15 3.72
N GLU A 55 -7.94 -9.15 4.84
CA GLU A 55 -9.27 -8.55 4.96
C GLU A 55 -9.27 -7.09 4.50
N ARG A 56 -10.32 -6.71 3.78
CA ARG A 56 -10.51 -5.36 3.25
C ARG A 56 -10.87 -4.38 4.36
N ASP A 57 -10.62 -3.10 4.12
CA ASP A 57 -11.08 -2.05 5.04
C ASP A 57 -12.62 -1.93 5.02
N PRO A 58 -13.24 -1.14 5.92
CA PRO A 58 -14.70 -0.96 5.94
C PRO A 58 -15.31 -0.39 4.65
N HIS A 59 -14.49 0.14 3.75
CA HIS A 59 -14.89 0.66 2.44
C HIS A 59 -14.67 -0.34 1.30
N GLY A 60 -14.18 -1.55 1.60
CA GLY A 60 -13.91 -2.61 0.62
C GLY A 60 -12.54 -2.53 -0.05
N ASN A 61 -11.65 -1.62 0.39
CA ASN A 61 -10.34 -1.45 -0.22
C ASN A 61 -9.30 -2.39 0.38
N VAL A 62 -8.29 -2.75 -0.43
CA VAL A 62 -7.07 -3.36 0.07
C VAL A 62 -6.41 -2.41 1.05
N GLN A 63 -5.92 -2.93 2.18
CA GLN A 63 -5.16 -2.15 3.14
C GLN A 63 -3.73 -1.89 2.63
N VAL A 64 -3.59 -1.06 1.58
CA VAL A 64 -2.31 -0.78 0.91
C VAL A 64 -1.24 -0.28 1.88
N ALA A 65 -1.64 0.48 2.91
CA ALA A 65 -0.75 0.96 3.96
C ALA A 65 -0.12 -0.18 4.81
N LYS A 66 -0.70 -1.37 4.81
CA LYS A 66 -0.15 -2.57 5.45
C LYS A 66 0.75 -3.38 4.53
N ILE A 67 0.80 -3.05 3.24
CA ILE A 67 1.64 -3.76 2.29
C ILE A 67 3.06 -3.21 2.40
N GLU A 68 3.97 -4.11 2.78
CA GLU A 68 5.39 -3.81 3.00
C GLU A 68 6.11 -3.70 1.65
N THR A 69 5.77 -2.65 0.89
CA THR A 69 6.25 -2.40 -0.47
C THR A 69 7.78 -2.36 -0.54
N GLU A 70 8.43 -1.82 0.49
CA GLU A 70 9.87 -1.79 0.60
C GLU A 70 10.48 -3.19 0.73
N LYS A 71 9.84 -4.10 1.50
CA LYS A 71 10.28 -5.49 1.62
C LYS A 71 10.01 -6.27 0.33
N MET A 72 8.90 -5.98 -0.36
CA MET A 72 8.64 -6.51 -1.70
C MET A 72 9.79 -6.22 -2.64
N LEU A 73 10.19 -4.95 -2.74
CA LEU A 73 11.28 -4.52 -3.63
C LEU A 73 12.61 -5.17 -3.27
N ILE A 74 12.94 -5.24 -1.97
CA ILE A 74 14.15 -5.92 -1.49
C ILE A 74 14.16 -7.40 -1.92
N ALA A 75 13.07 -8.14 -1.66
CA ALA A 75 12.97 -9.55 -1.99
C ALA A 75 13.04 -9.82 -3.51
N MET A 76 12.44 -8.95 -4.32
CA MET A 76 12.50 -9.04 -5.78
C MET A 76 13.92 -8.79 -6.31
N VAL A 77 14.63 -7.82 -5.75
CA VAL A 77 16.04 -7.55 -6.09
C VAL A 77 16.93 -8.71 -5.66
N GLU A 78 16.73 -9.26 -4.46
CA GLU A 78 17.47 -10.44 -3.97
C GLU A 78 17.31 -11.63 -4.93
N THR A 79 16.08 -11.94 -5.33
CA THR A 79 15.77 -13.04 -6.26
C THR A 79 16.48 -12.87 -7.61
N GLU A 80 16.44 -11.68 -8.20
CA GLU A 80 17.10 -11.40 -9.48
C GLU A 80 18.64 -11.43 -9.36
N LEU A 81 19.19 -10.93 -8.24
CA LEU A 81 20.64 -10.98 -8.00
C LEU A 81 21.15 -12.40 -7.72
N GLU A 82 20.36 -13.24 -7.06
CA GLU A 82 20.65 -14.68 -6.90
C GLU A 82 20.72 -15.40 -8.25
N LYS A 83 19.75 -15.12 -9.14
CA LYS A 83 19.77 -15.63 -10.51
C LYS A 83 21.03 -15.20 -11.25
N ARG A 84 21.39 -13.91 -11.20
CA ARG A 84 22.62 -13.40 -11.84
C ARG A 84 23.89 -13.98 -11.21
N LYS A 85 23.88 -14.27 -9.92
CA LYS A 85 25.00 -14.93 -9.23
C LYS A 85 25.18 -16.37 -9.72
N ALA A 86 24.08 -17.11 -9.90
CA ALA A 86 24.11 -18.45 -10.50
C ALA A 86 24.64 -18.44 -11.95
N GLU A 87 24.34 -17.38 -12.71
CA GLU A 87 24.89 -17.15 -14.06
C GLU A 87 26.35 -16.62 -14.06
N GLY A 88 26.96 -16.38 -12.90
CA GLY A 88 28.31 -15.81 -12.77
C GLY A 88 28.41 -14.31 -13.11
N LYS A 89 27.29 -13.61 -13.28
CA LYS A 89 27.21 -12.18 -13.65
C LYS A 89 27.14 -11.23 -12.45
N TYR A 90 27.04 -11.76 -11.22
CA TYR A 90 27.00 -10.98 -10.00
C TYR A 90 27.88 -11.62 -8.91
N PRO A 91 29.14 -11.16 -8.72
CA PRO A 91 30.06 -11.75 -7.74
C PRO A 91 29.90 -11.17 -6.33
N ALA A 92 29.12 -10.10 -6.16
CA ALA A 92 29.00 -9.38 -4.89
C ALA A 92 27.91 -9.98 -3.98
N HIS A 93 27.72 -9.33 -2.82
CA HIS A 93 26.66 -9.65 -1.88
C HIS A 93 25.77 -8.42 -1.70
N PHE A 94 24.46 -8.63 -1.84
CA PHE A 94 23.44 -7.62 -1.57
C PHE A 94 22.81 -7.91 -0.21
N ARG A 95 22.59 -6.86 0.58
CA ARG A 95 21.90 -6.93 1.87
C ARG A 95 20.93 -5.76 1.96
N GLY A 96 19.66 -6.03 1.71
CA GLY A 96 18.60 -5.03 1.83
C GLY A 96 18.35 -4.67 3.30
N GLN A 97 18.06 -3.40 3.56
CA GLN A 97 17.59 -2.92 4.86
C GLN A 97 16.36 -2.04 4.62
N SER A 98 15.22 -2.46 5.18
CA SER A 98 13.98 -1.69 5.10
C SER A 98 13.82 -0.74 6.27
N HIS A 99 13.18 0.38 6.00
CA HIS A 99 12.70 1.34 7.00
C HIS A 99 11.29 1.76 6.60
N PHE A 100 10.40 1.87 7.59
CA PHE A 100 9.04 2.34 7.37
C PHE A 100 8.70 3.41 8.41
N PHE A 101 8.89 4.66 8.01
CA PHE A 101 8.65 5.83 8.86
C PHE A 101 7.30 6.46 8.51
N GLY A 102 6.42 6.59 9.50
CA GLY A 102 5.10 7.20 9.33
C GLY A 102 4.40 7.50 10.64
N TYR A 103 4.20 6.51 11.51
CA TYR A 103 3.44 6.69 12.76
C TYR A 103 4.11 7.69 13.72
N GLU A 104 5.44 7.66 13.80
CA GLU A 104 6.24 8.56 14.61
C GLU A 104 6.08 10.04 14.23
N GLY A 105 5.71 10.32 12.97
CA GLY A 105 5.51 11.69 12.48
C GLY A 105 4.13 12.27 12.79
N ARG A 106 3.13 11.44 13.13
CA ARG A 106 1.73 11.89 13.26
C ARG A 106 1.40 12.58 14.57
N CYS A 107 2.15 12.27 15.63
CA CYS A 107 1.94 12.82 16.97
C CYS A 107 3.18 13.58 17.48
N GLY A 108 4.00 14.09 16.56
CA GLY A 108 5.13 14.97 16.88
C GLY A 108 4.66 16.38 17.27
N LEU A 109 5.57 17.17 17.84
CA LEU A 109 5.30 18.60 18.06
C LEU A 109 5.13 19.30 16.70
N PRO A 110 4.09 20.14 16.53
CA PRO A 110 3.87 20.86 15.29
C PRO A 110 4.99 21.87 15.05
N THR A 111 5.25 22.16 13.77
CA THR A 111 6.17 23.24 13.41
C THR A 111 5.56 24.60 13.78
N ILE A 112 6.37 25.67 13.75
CA ILE A 112 5.85 27.04 13.90
C ILE A 112 4.83 27.35 12.80
N PHE A 113 5.07 26.84 11.59
CA PHE A 113 4.14 26.97 10.46
C PHE A 113 2.80 26.30 10.78
N ASP A 114 2.80 25.03 11.17
CA ASP A 114 1.57 24.28 11.46
C ASP A 114 0.83 24.86 12.67
N SER A 115 1.57 25.32 13.69
CA SER A 115 0.97 25.94 14.87
C SER A 115 0.18 27.21 14.52
N ASN A 116 0.81 28.10 13.75
CA ASN A 116 0.17 29.35 13.31
C ASN A 116 -0.98 29.10 12.33
N TYR A 117 -0.77 28.19 11.38
CA TYR A 117 -1.76 27.83 10.37
C TYR A 117 -3.01 27.19 11.00
N CYS A 118 -2.83 26.17 11.85
CA CYS A 118 -3.95 25.50 12.52
C CYS A 118 -4.70 26.44 13.47
N TYR A 119 -3.99 27.35 14.15
CA TYR A 119 -4.63 28.38 14.96
C TYR A 119 -5.50 29.31 14.09
N ALA A 120 -4.98 29.79 12.96
CA ALA A 120 -5.71 30.66 12.04
C ALA A 120 -6.93 29.95 11.44
N LEU A 121 -6.84 28.66 11.08
CA LEU A 121 -7.97 27.86 10.61
C LEU A 121 -9.09 27.76 11.66
N GLY A 122 -8.74 27.49 12.92
CA GLY A 122 -9.70 27.45 14.01
C GLY A 122 -10.39 28.81 14.23
N TYR A 123 -9.60 29.88 14.21
CA TYR A 123 -10.11 31.25 14.34
C TYR A 123 -11.05 31.64 13.19
N GLY A 124 -10.65 31.37 11.95
CA GLY A 124 -11.45 31.62 10.74
C GLY A 124 -12.77 30.83 10.75
N SER A 125 -12.73 29.56 11.16
CA SER A 125 -13.93 28.73 11.35
C SER A 125 -14.90 29.35 12.36
N GLY A 126 -14.39 29.89 13.47
CA GLY A 126 -15.20 30.60 14.45
C GLY A 126 -15.90 31.84 13.88
N ALA A 127 -15.19 32.63 13.07
CA ALA A 127 -15.76 33.80 12.39
C ALA A 127 -16.85 33.39 11.38
N LEU A 128 -16.62 32.33 10.59
CA LEU A 128 -17.62 31.80 9.66
C LEU A 128 -18.90 31.37 10.37
N LEU A 129 -18.77 30.69 11.51
CA LEU A 129 -19.89 30.29 12.35
C LEU A 129 -20.65 31.51 12.89
N GLN A 130 -19.93 32.53 13.38
CA GLN A 130 -20.53 33.77 13.88
C GLN A 130 -21.33 34.50 12.77
N CYS A 131 -20.88 34.42 11.53
CA CYS A 131 -21.58 34.98 10.37
C CYS A 131 -22.72 34.07 9.83
N GLY A 132 -23.08 33.00 10.55
CA GLY A 132 -24.17 32.09 10.19
C GLY A 132 -23.89 31.26 8.94
N LYS A 133 -22.63 31.01 8.61
CA LYS A 133 -22.24 30.19 7.44
C LYS A 133 -22.18 28.71 7.82
N THR A 134 -22.48 27.84 6.86
CA THR A 134 -22.43 26.37 6.99
C THR A 134 -21.93 25.73 5.69
N GLY A 135 -21.40 24.51 5.77
CA GLY A 135 -20.89 23.76 4.62
C GLY A 135 -19.63 24.36 3.98
N LEU A 136 -18.91 25.24 4.69
CA LEU A 136 -17.67 25.85 4.23
C LEU A 136 -16.46 25.25 4.96
N ILE A 137 -15.34 25.18 4.26
CA ILE A 137 -14.03 24.81 4.82
C ILE A 137 -13.25 26.11 5.06
N SER A 138 -12.74 26.31 6.28
CA SER A 138 -11.85 27.44 6.55
C SER A 138 -10.57 27.29 5.74
N SER A 139 -10.16 28.37 5.09
CA SER A 139 -8.99 28.43 4.21
C SER A 139 -8.23 29.73 4.42
#